data_AF-A0A257MU71-F1
#
_entry.id   AF-A0A257MU71-F1
#
_cell.length_a   1.000
_cell.length_b   1.000
_cell.length_c   1.000
_cell.angle_alpha   90.00
_cell.angle_beta   90.00
_cell.angle_gamma   90.00
#
_symmetry.space_group_name_H-M   'P 1'
#
loop_
_entity.id
_entity.type
_entity.pdbx_description
1 polymer ?
#
loop_
_entity_poly.entity_id
_entity_poly.type
_entity_poly.pdbx_seq_one_letter_code
_entity_poly.pdbx_strand_id
1 'polypeptide(L)'
;MSNYRPILGSECCTAKQMAATKNALLSLDFSADDEPLGEACLFDDNQLWSEQVIIMTLARVGSDIGVDSEKLRYYQQSYPQTGFIAAGGVRNIADLQNLKAIGINSVLVASALHAKTISKADIANL
;
A
#
# COMPACT_ATOMS: atom_id res chain seq x y z
N MET A 1 6.52 -25.44 0.95
CA MET A 1 6.52 -23.98 0.75
C MET A 1 5.49 -23.38 1.68
N SER A 2 5.83 -22.30 2.38
CA SER A 2 4.85 -21.59 3.22
C SER A 2 3.79 -20.93 2.35
N ASN A 3 2.53 -21.01 2.74
CA ASN A 3 1.36 -20.40 2.07
C ASN A 3 1.10 -18.96 2.54
N TYR A 4 2.11 -18.31 3.11
CA TYR A 4 2.02 -16.95 3.64
C TYR A 4 3.26 -16.15 3.26
N ARG A 5 3.09 -14.84 3.19
CA ARG A 5 4.16 -13.87 2.98
C ARG A 5 4.14 -12.89 4.15
N PRO A 6 5.23 -12.73 4.93
CA PRO A 6 5.29 -11.75 6.01
C PRO A 6 5.11 -10.33 5.46
N ILE A 7 4.46 -9.48 6.24
CA ILE A 7 4.43 -8.03 6.00
C ILE A 7 5.08 -7.38 7.24
N LEU A 8 6.04 -6.50 7.00
CA LEU A 8 6.67 -5.69 8.03
C LEU A 8 6.25 -4.23 7.82
N GLY A 9 5.59 -3.63 8.81
CA GLY A 9 5.27 -2.20 8.82
C GLY A 9 6.48 -1.38 9.22
N SER A 10 6.71 -0.27 8.53
CA SER A 10 7.83 0.65 8.80
C SER A 10 7.76 1.25 10.21
N GLU A 11 6.58 1.35 10.80
CA GLU A 11 6.32 1.83 12.16
C GLU A 11 6.73 0.83 13.24
N CYS A 12 6.87 -0.45 12.88
CA CYS A 12 7.20 -1.55 13.79
C CYS A 12 8.53 -2.25 13.48
N CYS A 13 9.17 -1.96 12.34
CA CYS A 13 10.41 -2.63 11.92
C CYS A 13 11.55 -1.65 11.62
N THR A 14 12.76 -2.13 11.82
CA THR A 14 14.02 -1.47 11.43
C THR A 14 14.47 -1.96 10.06
N ALA A 15 15.31 -1.19 9.36
CA ALA A 15 15.95 -1.62 8.11
C ALA A 15 16.72 -2.94 8.28
N LYS A 16 17.36 -3.14 9.44
CA LYS A 16 18.05 -4.39 9.77
C LYS A 16 17.09 -5.58 9.83
N GLN A 17 15.91 -5.42 10.44
CA GLN A 17 14.90 -6.48 10.49
C GLN A 17 14.32 -6.76 9.10
N MET A 18 14.09 -5.71 8.31
CA MET A 18 13.62 -5.86 6.93
C MET A 18 14.64 -6.66 6.09
N ALA A 19 15.91 -6.28 6.12
CA ALA A 19 16.99 -6.97 5.41
C ALA A 19 17.19 -8.42 5.86
N ALA A 20 16.93 -8.73 7.13
CA ALA A 20 17.05 -10.08 7.67
C ALA A 20 15.85 -10.99 7.34
N THR A 21 14.69 -10.41 7.01
CA THR A 21 13.45 -11.17 6.83
C THR A 21 13.24 -11.51 5.37
N LYS A 22 13.67 -12.71 4.97
CA LYS A 22 13.51 -13.21 3.61
C LYS A 22 12.03 -13.22 3.20
N ASN A 23 11.77 -12.76 1.97
CA ASN A 23 10.45 -12.77 1.33
C ASN A 23 9.38 -11.88 2.01
N ALA A 24 9.76 -11.00 2.95
CA ALA A 24 8.81 -10.03 3.50
C ALA A 24 8.40 -8.98 2.46
N LEU A 25 7.16 -8.49 2.57
CA LEU A 25 6.70 -7.23 2.02
C LEU A 25 6.98 -6.12 3.04
N LEU A 26 7.37 -4.95 2.56
CA LEU A 26 7.41 -3.74 3.36
C LEU A 26 6.08 -2.99 3.22
N SER A 27 5.52 -2.53 4.33
CA SER A 27 4.46 -1.52 4.36
C SER A 27 5.07 -0.20 4.82
N LEU A 28 5.01 0.81 3.95
CA LEU A 28 5.38 2.18 4.26
C LEU A 28 4.16 2.86 4.87
N ASP A 29 4.25 3.12 6.16
CA ASP A 29 3.14 3.62 6.97
C ASP A 29 3.28 5.14 7.17
N PHE A 30 2.20 5.85 6.87
CA PHE A 30 2.10 7.30 6.99
C PHE A 30 1.04 7.66 8.03
N SER A 31 1.39 8.63 8.88
CA SER A 31 0.54 9.12 9.96
C SER A 31 -0.62 10.00 9.46
N ALA A 32 -1.38 10.57 10.40
CA ALA A 32 -2.45 11.51 10.07
C ALA A 32 -1.96 12.87 9.56
N ASP A 33 -0.74 13.26 9.95
CA ASP A 33 -0.10 14.50 9.50
C ASP A 33 0.75 14.28 8.24
N ASP A 34 0.53 13.14 7.57
CA ASP A 34 1.25 12.68 6.38
C ASP A 34 2.74 12.35 6.57
N GLU A 35 3.18 12.29 7.82
CA GLU A 35 4.58 11.98 8.14
C GLU A 35 4.89 10.47 8.04
N PRO A 36 6.05 10.09 7.46
CA PRO A 36 6.58 8.74 7.50
C PRO A 36 6.73 8.21 8.93
N LEU A 37 6.25 6.99 9.19
CA LEU A 37 6.41 6.30 10.46
C LEU A 37 7.50 5.22 10.32
N GLY A 38 8.69 5.49 10.82
CA GLY A 38 9.80 4.52 10.80
C GLY A 38 11.16 5.13 10.52
N GLU A 39 12.16 4.28 10.28
CA GLU A 39 13.50 4.72 9.83
C GLU A 39 13.41 5.34 8.44
N ALA A 40 13.98 6.53 8.25
CA ALA A 40 13.90 7.27 6.99
C ALA A 40 14.35 6.46 5.76
N CYS A 41 15.40 5.64 5.91
CA CYS A 41 15.92 4.80 4.83
C CYS A 41 14.90 3.79 4.29
N LEU A 42 13.89 3.40 5.08
CA LEU A 42 12.83 2.51 4.60
C LEU A 42 11.98 3.17 3.50
N PHE A 43 11.92 4.51 3.44
CA PHE A 43 11.02 5.26 2.56
C PHE A 43 11.67 5.72 1.25
N ASP A 44 13.00 5.74 1.17
CA ASP A 44 13.74 6.24 0.01
C ASP A 44 14.80 5.26 -0.56
N ASP A 45 15.25 4.26 0.20
CA ASP A 45 16.17 3.21 -0.25
C ASP A 45 15.41 1.98 -0.79
N ASN A 46 15.23 1.94 -2.10
CA ASN A 46 14.56 0.83 -2.76
C ASN A 46 15.31 -0.51 -2.70
N GLN A 47 16.58 -0.54 -2.25
CA GLN A 47 17.31 -1.80 -2.04
C GLN A 47 16.79 -2.57 -0.83
N LEU A 48 16.10 -1.90 0.09
CA LEU A 48 15.44 -2.51 1.23
C LEU A 48 14.06 -3.07 0.88
N TRP A 49 13.56 -2.76 -0.32
CA TRP A 49 12.22 -3.16 -0.74
C TRP A 49 12.23 -4.51 -1.43
N SER A 50 11.10 -5.21 -1.33
CA SER A 50 10.82 -6.34 -2.20
C SER A 50 10.27 -5.86 -3.54
N GLU A 51 10.02 -6.77 -4.49
CA GLU A 51 9.34 -6.45 -5.77
C GLU A 51 8.02 -5.70 -5.59
N GLN A 52 7.40 -5.82 -4.43
CA GLN A 52 6.18 -5.11 -4.07
C GLN A 52 6.32 -4.37 -2.73
N VAL A 53 5.63 -3.24 -2.63
CA VAL A 53 5.61 -2.40 -1.43
C VAL A 53 4.19 -1.93 -1.18
N ILE A 54 3.73 -1.99 0.07
CA ILE A 54 2.44 -1.43 0.47
C ILE A 54 2.66 0.06 0.83
N ILE A 55 1.82 0.94 0.30
CA ILE A 55 1.74 2.33 0.74
C ILE A 55 0.47 2.46 1.59
N MET A 56 0.64 2.67 2.88
CA MET A 56 -0.43 2.70 3.88
C MET A 56 -0.59 4.12 4.44
N THR A 57 -1.72 4.76 4.16
CA THR A 57 -2.08 6.03 4.82
C THR A 57 -3.09 5.77 5.93
N LEU A 58 -2.63 5.74 7.18
CA LEU A 58 -3.43 5.27 8.31
C LEU A 58 -4.68 6.14 8.56
N ALA A 59 -4.58 7.46 8.41
CA ALA A 59 -5.72 8.37 8.60
C ALA A 59 -6.85 8.20 7.56
N ARG A 60 -6.59 7.51 6.44
CA ARG A 60 -7.60 7.23 5.41
C ARG A 60 -8.38 5.94 5.71
N VAL A 61 -7.91 5.09 6.62
CA VAL A 61 -8.57 3.84 6.98
C VAL A 61 -9.92 4.12 7.63
N GLY A 62 -11.00 3.66 6.99
CA GLY A 62 -12.35 3.76 7.53
C GLY A 62 -12.95 5.18 7.58
N SER A 63 -12.26 6.19 7.07
CA SER A 63 -12.72 7.59 7.11
C SER A 63 -13.55 8.03 5.89
N ASP A 64 -13.74 7.16 4.90
CA ASP A 64 -14.51 7.42 3.68
C ASP A 64 -14.01 8.61 2.82
N ILE A 65 -12.76 9.04 3.03
CA ILE A 65 -12.12 10.12 2.26
C ILE A 65 -11.38 9.64 1.00
N GLY A 66 -11.13 8.33 0.85
CA GLY A 66 -10.47 7.76 -0.32
C GLY A 66 -8.98 7.55 -0.10
N VAL A 67 -8.35 6.76 -0.97
CA VAL A 67 -6.90 6.50 -0.98
C VAL A 67 -6.09 7.74 -1.31
N ASP A 68 -4.85 7.78 -0.83
CA ASP A 68 -3.90 8.85 -1.13
C ASP A 68 -3.32 8.74 -2.54
N SER A 69 -4.10 9.22 -3.51
CA SER A 69 -3.74 9.12 -4.93
C SER A 69 -2.50 9.94 -5.30
N GLU A 70 -2.22 11.04 -4.60
CA GLU A 70 -1.05 11.87 -4.87
C GLU A 70 0.23 11.17 -4.43
N LYS A 71 0.22 10.59 -3.22
CA LYS A 71 1.32 9.80 -2.68
C LYS A 71 1.60 8.54 -3.49
N LEU A 72 0.54 7.82 -3.86
CA LEU A 72 0.65 6.63 -4.70
C LEU A 72 1.23 6.99 -6.08
N ARG A 73 0.81 8.10 -6.67
CA ARG A 73 1.38 8.61 -7.92
C ARG A 73 2.85 8.97 -7.76
N TYR A 74 3.22 9.67 -6.68
CA TYR A 74 4.61 10.02 -6.40
C TYR A 74 5.49 8.77 -6.36
N TYR A 75 5.12 7.77 -5.56
CA TYR A 75 5.89 6.53 -5.44
C TYR A 75 5.98 5.77 -6.78
N GLN A 76 4.85 5.64 -7.48
CA GLN A 76 4.81 4.97 -8.78
C GLN A 76 5.67 5.66 -9.85
N GLN A 77 5.78 6.99 -9.81
CA GLN A 77 6.62 7.77 -10.73
C GLN A 77 8.10 7.73 -10.35
N SER A 78 8.40 7.80 -9.06
CA SER A 78 9.78 7.78 -8.54
C SER A 78 10.42 6.39 -8.68
N TYR A 79 9.63 5.32 -8.55
CA TYR A 79 10.11 3.94 -8.56
C TYR A 79 9.26 3.05 -9.48
N PRO A 80 9.30 3.27 -10.80
CA PRO A 80 8.40 2.62 -11.76
C PRO A 80 8.58 1.10 -11.88
N GLN A 81 9.68 0.55 -11.37
CA GLN A 81 9.96 -0.90 -11.36
C GLN A 81 9.39 -1.61 -10.12
N THR A 82 8.91 -0.85 -9.12
CA THR A 82 8.34 -1.41 -7.89
C THR A 82 6.83 -1.59 -8.04
N GLY A 83 6.32 -2.76 -7.70
CA GLY A 83 4.88 -3.04 -7.66
C GLY A 83 4.23 -2.47 -6.41
N PHE A 84 3.67 -1.27 -6.48
CA PHE A 84 3.01 -0.67 -5.33
C PHE A 84 1.60 -1.25 -5.10
N ILE A 85 1.28 -1.48 -3.83
CA ILE A 85 -0.01 -1.93 -3.35
C ILE A 85 -0.65 -0.77 -2.57
N ALA A 86 -1.76 -0.24 -3.07
CA ALA A 86 -2.48 0.82 -2.38
C ALA A 86 -3.19 0.28 -1.13
N ALA A 87 -3.03 0.97 0.00
CA ALA A 87 -3.75 0.67 1.23
C ALA A 87 -4.17 1.96 1.95
N GLY A 88 -5.17 1.85 2.82
CA GLY A 88 -5.71 3.00 3.55
C GLY A 88 -6.78 3.75 2.77
N GLY A 89 -8.04 3.33 2.95
CA GLY A 89 -9.20 4.16 2.56
C GLY A 89 -9.78 3.94 1.17
N VAL A 90 -9.67 2.75 0.59
CA VAL A 90 -10.40 2.40 -0.64
C VAL A 90 -11.90 2.33 -0.35
N ARG A 91 -12.71 3.08 -1.09
CA ARG A 91 -14.15 3.21 -0.82
C ARG A 91 -15.04 2.50 -1.83
N ASN A 92 -14.69 2.57 -3.11
CA ASN A 92 -15.56 2.17 -4.20
C ASN A 92 -14.77 1.83 -5.48
N ILE A 93 -15.50 1.43 -6.51
CA ILE A 93 -14.94 1.07 -7.82
C ILE A 93 -14.20 2.22 -8.52
N ALA A 94 -14.63 3.48 -8.32
CA ALA A 94 -13.98 4.64 -8.94
C ALA A 94 -12.57 4.86 -8.36
N ASP A 95 -12.38 4.64 -7.05
CA ASP A 95 -11.04 4.64 -6.45
C ASP A 95 -10.14 3.58 -7.14
N LEU A 96 -10.65 2.37 -7.39
CA LEU A 96 -9.90 1.31 -8.07
C LEU A 96 -9.55 1.65 -9.52
N GLN A 97 -10.48 2.26 -10.26
CA GLN A 97 -10.24 2.73 -11.63
C GLN A 97 -9.17 3.83 -11.67
N ASN A 98 -9.21 4.77 -10.72
CA ASN A 98 -8.21 5.82 -10.59
C ASN A 98 -6.82 5.25 -10.27
N LEU A 99 -6.75 4.26 -9.38
CA LEU A 99 -5.50 3.54 -9.06
C LEU A 99 -4.93 2.85 -10.31
N LYS A 100 -5.77 2.12 -11.05
CA LYS A 100 -5.37 1.47 -12.31
C LYS A 100 -4.85 2.47 -13.34
N ALA A 101 -5.51 3.64 -13.46
CA ALA A 101 -5.10 4.70 -14.39
C ALA A 101 -3.73 5.31 -14.06
N ILE A 102 -3.29 5.28 -12.79
CA ILE A 102 -1.95 5.73 -12.38
C ILE A 102 -0.92 4.59 -12.34
N GLY A 103 -1.27 3.38 -12.78
CA GLY A 103 -0.35 2.23 -12.84
C GLY A 103 -0.33 1.34 -11.60
N ILE A 104 -1.18 1.61 -10.61
CA ILE A 104 -1.32 0.79 -9.40
C ILE A 104 -2.31 -0.35 -9.67
N ASN A 105 -1.78 -1.56 -9.81
CA ASN A 105 -2.55 -2.76 -10.17
C ASN A 105 -2.89 -3.65 -8.97
N SER A 106 -2.61 -3.22 -7.75
CA SER A 106 -2.82 -3.99 -6.53
C SER A 106 -3.27 -3.11 -5.38
N VAL A 107 -4.19 -3.63 -4.57
CA VAL A 107 -4.87 -2.86 -3.54
C VAL A 107 -5.26 -3.75 -2.36
N LEU A 108 -5.16 -3.22 -1.14
CA LEU A 108 -5.72 -3.83 0.07
C LEU A 108 -7.07 -3.19 0.39
N VAL A 109 -8.13 -4.00 0.40
CA VAL A 109 -9.51 -3.55 0.64
C VAL A 109 -10.14 -4.38 1.75
N ALA A 110 -10.73 -3.70 2.74
CA ALA A 110 -11.48 -4.35 3.82
C ALA A 110 -12.85 -3.68 4.02
N SER A 111 -12.88 -2.42 4.45
CA SER A 111 -14.13 -1.72 4.80
C SER A 111 -15.13 -1.63 3.66
N ALA A 112 -14.68 -1.36 2.42
CA ALA A 112 -15.57 -1.30 1.25
C ALA A 112 -16.18 -2.66 0.86
N LEU A 113 -15.48 -3.77 1.11
CA LEU A 113 -16.04 -5.11 0.92
C LEU A 113 -17.11 -5.38 1.98
N HIS A 114 -16.83 -5.05 3.24
CA HIS A 114 -17.79 -5.21 4.33
C HIS A 114 -19.05 -4.33 4.12
N ALA A 115 -18.87 -3.10 3.66
CA ALA A 115 -19.95 -2.18 3.32
C ALA A 115 -20.65 -2.52 1.99
N LYS A 116 -20.16 -3.52 1.24
CA LYS A 116 -20.65 -3.92 -0.09
C LYS A 116 -20.65 -2.80 -1.14
N THR A 117 -19.84 -1.76 -0.93
CA THR A 117 -19.60 -0.71 -1.93
C THR A 117 -18.64 -1.18 -3.03
N ILE A 118 -17.91 -2.27 -2.78
CA ILE A 118 -17.18 -3.06 -3.77
C ILE A 118 -17.66 -4.50 -3.66
N SER A 119 -18.09 -5.07 -4.78
CA SER A 119 -18.47 -6.47 -4.90
C SER A 119 -17.41 -7.27 -5.66
N LYS A 120 -17.51 -8.60 -5.57
CA LYS A 120 -16.69 -9.50 -6.40
C LYS A 120 -16.90 -9.26 -7.89
N ALA A 121 -18.12 -8.89 -8.32
CA ALA A 121 -18.41 -8.60 -9.72
C ALA A 121 -17.73 -7.32 -10.18
N ASP A 122 -17.67 -6.28 -9.34
CA ASP A 122 -16.97 -5.04 -9.67
C ASP A 122 -15.48 -5.30 -9.89
N ILE A 123 -14.87 -6.11 -9.02
CA ILE A 123 -13.45 -6.50 -9.12
C ILE A 123 -13.19 -7.34 -10.39
N ALA A 124 -14.12 -8.23 -10.77
CA ALA A 124 -13.97 -9.07 -11.95
C ALA A 124 -14.05 -8.29 -13.28
N ASN A 125 -14.68 -7.11 -13.28
CA ASN A 125 -14.91 -6.29 -14.47
C ASN A 125 -13.92 -5.10 -14.60
N LEU A 126 -12.83 -5.12 -13.83
CA LEU A 126 -11.96 -3.97 -13.59
C LEU A 126 -10.83 -3.81 -14.60
#